data_AF-A0A7Z1HFA5-F1
#
_entry.id   AF-A0A7Z1HFA5-F1
#
_cell.length_a   1.000
_cell.length_b   1.000
_cell.length_c   1.000
_cell.angle_alpha   90.00
_cell.angle_beta   90.00
_cell.angle_gamma   90.00
#
_symmetry.space_group_name_H-M   'P 1'
#
loop_
_entity.id
_entity.type
_entity.pdbx_description
1 polymer ?
#
loop_
_entity_poly.entity_id
_entity_poly.type
_entity_poly.pdbx_seq_one_letter_code
_entity_poly.pdbx_strand_id
1 'polypeptide(L)'
;MLSVIPKQIDDESLIGYILRLTARNGFQIPLDWISEAQLKASINYTLSAKQVNALNDFFPLTQSLGSLSTRRHSVLFHNYHTETPRVCPICIRHTGYIKEEWRYIGNLKCPIHGVGLIDFCHLCSHKLEWSITLLKGICTNEMCGCFLKSEPLNNVIECLFIDEICDCLLADFVYSQPYNTYWPNLSHPDCEKLLAATSNGYDLLNGNFKRWIELYDAQNNPFNALPFKYKYFPLFHLAHSLENEWFFSEQLKNLTTSTESPSKQSVNVGSYVVTADSAMTILGLSKDEIMNFSPEAKNKKVIPSRMRINIAPIINATMVKK
;
A
#
# COMPACT_ATOMS: atom_id res chain seq x y z
N MET A 1 -5.75 -11.59 -35.62
CA MET A 1 -4.31 -11.77 -35.83
C MET A 1 -3.69 -10.38 -35.91
N LEU A 2 -2.60 -10.11 -35.17
CA LEU A 2 -1.93 -8.81 -35.21
C LEU A 2 -1.12 -8.69 -36.51
N SER A 3 -1.24 -7.58 -37.22
CA SER A 3 -0.54 -7.33 -38.49
C SER A 3 0.89 -6.79 -38.27
N VAL A 4 1.12 -6.12 -37.15
CA VAL A 4 2.42 -5.53 -36.78
C VAL A 4 2.82 -6.00 -35.39
N ILE A 5 3.96 -6.67 -35.29
CA ILE A 5 4.50 -7.17 -34.01
C ILE A 5 5.88 -6.53 -33.82
N PRO A 6 5.98 -5.36 -33.14
CA PRO A 6 7.28 -4.79 -32.81
C PRO A 6 8.06 -5.73 -31.90
N LYS A 7 9.39 -5.70 -31.95
CA LYS A 7 10.22 -6.42 -30.98
C LYS A 7 9.94 -5.88 -29.57
N GLN A 8 9.73 -6.77 -28.60
CA GLN A 8 9.69 -6.43 -27.18
C GLN A 8 11.06 -5.89 -26.75
N ILE A 9 11.07 -4.79 -26.00
CA ILE A 9 12.30 -4.20 -25.49
C ILE A 9 12.69 -4.92 -24.18
N ASP A 10 13.98 -5.13 -23.95
CA ASP A 10 14.47 -6.04 -22.90
C ASP A 10 14.02 -5.65 -21.47
N ASP A 11 13.90 -4.35 -21.16
CA ASP A 11 13.45 -3.83 -19.86
C ASP A 11 11.98 -3.37 -19.85
N GLU A 12 11.21 -3.70 -20.87
CA GLU A 12 9.82 -3.29 -21.04
C GLU A 12 8.85 -4.15 -20.22
N SER A 13 7.93 -3.46 -19.53
CA SER A 13 6.82 -4.12 -18.84
C SER A 13 5.90 -4.82 -19.82
N LEU A 14 5.32 -5.97 -19.42
CA LEU A 14 4.40 -6.70 -20.29
C LEU A 14 3.21 -5.83 -20.73
N ILE A 15 2.64 -5.08 -19.77
CA ILE A 15 1.54 -4.16 -20.06
C ILE A 15 1.98 -3.03 -21.01
N GLY A 16 3.20 -2.48 -20.86
CA GLY A 16 3.77 -1.50 -21.79
C GLY A 16 3.89 -2.04 -23.22
N TYR A 17 4.32 -3.30 -23.35
CA TYR A 17 4.42 -3.98 -24.64
C TYR A 17 3.03 -4.20 -25.27
N ILE A 18 2.03 -4.63 -24.49
CA ILE A 18 0.63 -4.75 -24.91
C ILE A 18 0.09 -3.40 -25.41
N LEU A 19 0.39 -2.29 -24.74
CA LEU A 19 -0.03 -0.96 -25.20
C LEU A 19 0.61 -0.59 -26.54
N ARG A 20 1.89 -0.91 -26.76
CA ARG A 20 2.54 -0.68 -28.07
C ARG A 20 1.96 -1.56 -29.16
N LEU A 21 1.68 -2.83 -28.88
CA LEU A 21 1.00 -3.73 -29.82
C LEU A 21 -0.37 -3.17 -30.20
N THR A 22 -1.15 -2.73 -29.21
CA THR A 22 -2.46 -2.08 -29.39
C THR A 22 -2.35 -0.89 -30.34
N ALA A 23 -1.46 0.07 -30.02
CA ALA A 23 -1.27 1.28 -30.82
C ALA A 23 -0.78 0.99 -32.25
N ARG A 24 0.14 0.02 -32.43
CA ARG A 24 0.73 -0.30 -33.74
C ARG A 24 -0.22 -1.03 -34.67
N ASN A 25 -1.25 -1.69 -34.13
CA ASN A 25 -2.27 -2.38 -34.91
C ASN A 25 -3.55 -1.56 -35.07
N GLY A 26 -3.56 -0.29 -34.67
CA GLY A 26 -4.68 0.63 -34.88
C GLY A 26 -5.85 0.45 -33.92
N PHE A 27 -5.70 -0.38 -32.88
CA PHE A 27 -6.68 -0.49 -31.80
C PHE A 27 -6.63 0.75 -30.89
N GLN A 28 -7.77 1.09 -30.30
CA GLN A 28 -7.86 2.23 -29.39
C GLN A 28 -7.45 1.83 -27.97
N ILE A 29 -7.88 0.64 -27.54
CA ILE A 29 -7.62 0.12 -26.19
C ILE A 29 -7.23 -1.36 -26.23
N PRO A 30 -6.48 -1.89 -25.24
CA PRO A 30 -6.11 -3.30 -25.20
C PRO A 30 -7.31 -4.26 -25.27
N LEU A 31 -8.43 -3.86 -24.67
CA LEU A 31 -9.66 -4.66 -24.64
C LEU A 31 -10.26 -4.92 -26.03
N ASP A 32 -9.82 -4.21 -27.07
CA ASP A 32 -10.25 -4.46 -28.45
C ASP A 32 -9.75 -5.82 -28.99
N TRP A 33 -8.70 -6.40 -28.39
CA TRP A 33 -8.08 -7.64 -28.91
C TRP A 33 -7.60 -8.63 -27.84
N ILE A 34 -7.57 -8.25 -26.56
CA ILE A 34 -7.39 -9.17 -25.43
C ILE A 34 -8.54 -9.06 -24.43
N SER A 35 -8.83 -10.14 -23.71
CA SER A 35 -9.86 -10.14 -22.66
C SER A 35 -9.45 -9.33 -21.43
N GLU A 36 -10.44 -8.82 -20.68
CA GLU A 36 -10.22 -8.16 -19.39
C GLU A 36 -9.43 -9.02 -18.40
N ALA A 37 -9.72 -10.33 -18.36
CA ALA A 37 -9.01 -11.28 -17.51
C ALA A 37 -7.53 -11.43 -17.90
N GLN A 38 -7.20 -11.42 -19.21
CA GLN A 38 -5.82 -11.43 -19.68
C GLN A 38 -5.13 -10.09 -19.37
N LEU A 39 -5.80 -8.96 -19.60
CA LEU A 39 -5.25 -7.64 -19.31
C LEU A 39 -4.91 -7.51 -17.81
N LYS A 40 -5.84 -7.85 -16.93
CA LYS A 40 -5.63 -7.81 -15.48
C LYS A 40 -4.50 -8.74 -15.03
N ALA A 41 -4.43 -9.95 -15.58
CA ALA A 41 -3.36 -10.89 -15.26
C ALA A 41 -1.99 -10.43 -15.75
N SER A 42 -1.93 -9.76 -16.92
CA SER A 42 -0.71 -9.15 -17.45
C SER A 42 -0.23 -7.96 -16.63
N ILE A 43 -1.17 -7.15 -16.11
CA ILE A 43 -0.85 -6.10 -15.14
C ILE A 43 -0.31 -6.79 -13.87
N ASN A 44 -1.00 -7.76 -13.31
CA ASN A 44 -0.67 -8.27 -11.97
C ASN A 44 0.44 -9.33 -11.92
N TYR A 45 1.04 -9.70 -13.06
CA TYR A 45 1.97 -10.83 -13.15
C TYR A 45 1.38 -12.15 -12.65
N THR A 46 0.08 -12.36 -12.88
CA THR A 46 -0.65 -13.56 -12.45
C THR A 46 -1.16 -14.38 -13.65
N LEU A 47 -0.47 -14.32 -14.79
CA LEU A 47 -0.85 -15.08 -15.97
C LEU A 47 -0.77 -16.59 -15.70
N SER A 48 -1.89 -17.28 -15.90
CA SER A 48 -1.92 -18.74 -15.92
C SER A 48 -1.28 -19.29 -17.20
N ALA A 49 -0.82 -20.56 -17.18
CA ALA A 49 -0.28 -21.22 -18.37
C ALA A 49 -1.23 -21.17 -19.58
N LYS A 50 -2.54 -21.29 -19.33
CA LYS A 50 -3.57 -21.15 -20.37
C LYS A 50 -3.59 -19.76 -20.99
N GLN A 51 -3.47 -18.71 -20.16
CA GLN A 51 -3.44 -17.33 -20.64
C GLN A 51 -2.14 -17.01 -21.38
N VAL A 52 -1.00 -17.55 -20.92
CA VAL A 52 0.29 -17.45 -21.62
C VAL A 52 0.17 -18.07 -23.02
N ASN A 53 -0.37 -19.27 -23.13
CA ASN A 53 -0.56 -19.92 -24.43
C ASN A 53 -1.49 -19.10 -25.35
N ALA A 54 -2.60 -18.59 -24.81
CA ALA A 54 -3.51 -17.75 -25.59
C ALA A 54 -2.88 -16.43 -26.04
N LEU A 55 -1.95 -15.85 -25.27
CA LEU A 55 -1.20 -14.66 -25.67
C LEU A 55 -0.12 -14.99 -26.70
N ASN A 56 0.51 -16.16 -26.59
CA ASN A 56 1.50 -16.66 -27.56
C ASN A 56 0.96 -16.78 -28.99
N ASP A 57 -0.35 -17.02 -29.14
CA ASP A 57 -1.02 -17.01 -30.45
C ASP A 57 -0.98 -15.63 -31.15
N PHE A 58 -0.81 -14.55 -30.37
CA PHE A 58 -0.72 -13.18 -30.88
C PHE A 58 0.71 -12.69 -31.03
N PHE A 59 1.57 -13.01 -30.06
CA PHE A 59 2.97 -12.60 -30.03
C PHE A 59 3.79 -13.53 -29.13
N PRO A 60 5.06 -13.83 -29.45
CA PRO A 60 5.88 -14.72 -28.64
C PRO A 60 6.19 -14.07 -27.28
N LEU A 61 5.58 -14.58 -26.22
CA LEU A 61 5.86 -14.18 -24.84
C LEU A 61 7.14 -14.90 -24.39
N THR A 62 8.26 -14.17 -24.31
CA THR A 62 9.55 -14.71 -23.83
C THR A 62 9.74 -14.59 -22.33
N GLN A 63 8.74 -14.05 -21.62
CA GLN A 63 8.90 -13.64 -20.22
C GLN A 63 9.10 -14.84 -19.28
N SER A 64 10.26 -14.85 -18.63
CA SER A 64 10.39 -15.38 -17.28
C SER A 64 9.38 -14.62 -16.41
N LEU A 65 8.35 -15.31 -15.92
CA LEU A 65 7.57 -14.83 -14.77
C LEU A 65 8.59 -14.61 -13.65
N GLY A 66 8.96 -13.35 -13.41
CA GLY A 66 9.94 -13.01 -12.40
C GLY A 66 9.51 -13.63 -11.07
N SER A 67 10.41 -14.41 -10.46
CA SER A 67 10.23 -14.90 -9.10
C SER A 67 9.96 -13.69 -8.20
N LEU A 68 8.71 -13.49 -7.80
CA LEU A 68 8.41 -12.50 -6.77
C LEU A 68 9.24 -12.87 -5.54
N SER A 69 9.95 -11.89 -4.97
CA SER A 69 10.69 -12.09 -3.73
C SER A 69 9.74 -12.67 -2.68
N THR A 70 10.14 -13.77 -2.05
CA THR A 70 9.39 -14.38 -0.95
C THR A 70 9.56 -13.59 0.36
N ARG A 71 10.50 -12.64 0.40
CA ARG A 71 10.68 -11.78 1.57
C ARG A 71 9.50 -10.84 1.71
N ARG A 72 8.93 -10.82 2.91
CA ARG A 72 7.90 -9.87 3.28
C ARG A 72 8.57 -8.57 3.77
N HIS A 73 8.23 -7.45 3.16
CA HIS A 73 8.69 -6.09 3.48
C HIS A 73 7.55 -5.25 4.07
N SER A 74 6.30 -5.70 3.96
CA SER A 74 5.14 -4.97 4.46
C SER A 74 4.10 -5.90 5.06
N VAL A 75 3.42 -5.40 6.10
CA VAL A 75 2.22 -6.03 6.62
C VAL A 75 0.98 -5.80 5.75
N LEU A 76 0.94 -4.71 4.96
CA LEU A 76 -0.22 -4.27 4.19
C LEU A 76 -0.44 -5.07 2.90
N PHE A 77 0.63 -5.42 2.20
CA PHE A 77 0.58 -6.08 0.91
C PHE A 77 1.71 -7.10 0.73
N HIS A 78 1.54 -8.03 -0.20
CA HIS A 78 2.51 -9.09 -0.47
C HIS A 78 3.21 -8.99 -1.84
N ASN A 79 2.68 -8.18 -2.77
CA ASN A 79 3.34 -7.84 -4.02
C ASN A 79 3.76 -6.36 -3.96
N TYR A 80 4.95 -6.07 -4.47
CA TYR A 80 5.56 -4.74 -4.45
C TYR A 80 5.48 -4.04 -5.81
N HIS A 81 4.73 -4.59 -6.76
CA HIS A 81 4.44 -3.93 -8.03
C HIS A 81 3.11 -3.18 -7.93
N THR A 82 3.06 -1.96 -8.49
CA THR A 82 1.83 -1.20 -8.60
C THR A 82 0.95 -1.75 -9.71
N GLU A 83 -0.37 -1.78 -9.46
CA GLU A 83 -1.35 -2.10 -10.50
C GLU A 83 -1.55 -0.93 -11.47
N THR A 84 -1.24 0.30 -11.03
CA THR A 84 -1.33 1.50 -11.87
C THR A 84 0.03 1.89 -12.45
N PRO A 85 0.04 2.56 -13.61
CA PRO A 85 1.27 3.00 -14.22
C PRO A 85 2.00 4.01 -13.34
N ARG A 86 3.32 3.84 -13.28
CA ARG A 86 4.26 4.88 -12.88
C ARG A 86 5.24 5.11 -14.00
N VAL A 87 5.51 6.37 -14.32
CA VAL A 87 6.34 6.71 -15.48
C VAL A 87 7.32 7.83 -15.18
N CYS A 88 8.46 7.79 -15.87
CA CYS A 88 9.26 8.98 -16.08
C CYS A 88 8.74 9.71 -17.33
N PRO A 89 8.20 10.94 -17.21
CA PRO A 89 7.65 11.67 -18.36
C PRO A 89 8.71 12.02 -19.42
N ILE A 90 9.99 12.07 -19.03
CA ILE A 90 11.08 12.36 -19.96
C ILE A 90 11.43 11.11 -20.76
N CYS A 91 11.64 9.96 -20.10
CA CYS A 91 11.89 8.69 -20.80
C CYS A 91 10.77 8.35 -21.76
N ILE A 92 9.51 8.40 -21.31
CA ILE A 92 8.40 7.91 -22.13
C ILE A 92 8.17 8.76 -23.39
N ARG A 93 8.44 10.07 -23.33
CA ARG A 93 8.42 10.96 -24.51
C ARG A 93 9.53 10.64 -25.51
N HIS A 94 10.68 10.17 -25.03
CA HIS A 94 11.82 9.83 -25.90
C HIS A 94 11.70 8.41 -26.48
N THR A 95 11.28 7.44 -25.67
CA THR A 95 11.37 6.02 -26.04
C THR A 95 10.03 5.40 -26.40
N GLY A 96 8.91 5.95 -25.91
CA GLY A 96 7.56 5.45 -26.20
C GLY A 96 7.26 4.07 -25.61
N TYR A 97 7.94 3.67 -24.54
CA TYR A 97 7.67 2.42 -23.82
C TYR A 97 7.76 2.60 -22.30
N ILE A 98 7.17 1.65 -21.56
CA ILE A 98 7.09 1.67 -20.10
C ILE A 98 7.97 0.56 -19.55
N LYS A 99 8.94 0.93 -18.70
CA LYS A 99 9.87 -0.02 -18.10
C LYS A 99 9.21 -0.84 -16.99
N GLU A 100 9.66 -2.09 -16.85
CA GLU A 100 9.18 -2.97 -15.80
C GLU A 100 9.61 -2.52 -14.41
N GLU A 101 10.86 -2.07 -14.28
CA GLU A 101 11.40 -1.58 -13.01
C GLU A 101 10.58 -0.42 -12.41
N TRP A 102 9.91 0.39 -13.25
CA TRP A 102 9.06 1.48 -12.78
C TRP A 102 7.77 1.01 -12.13
N ARG A 103 7.46 -0.27 -12.14
CA ARG A 103 6.28 -0.81 -11.44
C ARG A 103 6.61 -1.21 -10.01
N TYR A 104 7.86 -1.56 -9.73
CA TYR A 104 8.33 -1.95 -8.41
C TYR A 104 8.47 -0.75 -7.46
N ILE A 105 7.73 -0.71 -6.35
CA ILE A 105 7.65 0.47 -5.46
C ILE A 105 8.99 0.88 -4.84
N GLY A 106 9.97 -0.01 -4.75
CA GLY A 106 11.33 0.34 -4.31
C GLY A 106 12.06 1.28 -5.29
N ASN A 107 11.61 1.36 -6.53
CA ASN A 107 12.08 2.35 -7.48
C ASN A 107 11.16 3.58 -7.41
N LEU A 108 11.60 4.63 -6.72
CA LEU A 108 10.86 5.89 -6.62
C LEU A 108 11.24 6.91 -7.71
N LYS A 109 12.46 6.81 -8.26
CA LYS A 109 12.99 7.73 -9.27
C LYS A 109 13.36 7.05 -10.58
N CYS A 110 13.46 7.86 -11.63
CA CYS A 110 14.10 7.46 -12.87
C CYS A 110 15.64 7.47 -12.69
N PRO A 111 16.35 6.36 -12.95
CA PRO A 111 17.81 6.33 -12.85
C PRO A 111 18.51 7.17 -13.92
N ILE A 112 17.84 7.45 -15.05
CA ILE A 112 18.41 8.22 -16.17
C ILE A 112 18.25 9.72 -15.95
N HIS A 113 17.09 10.16 -15.48
CA HIS A 113 16.75 11.59 -15.41
C HIS A 113 16.70 12.16 -13.98
N GLY A 114 16.80 11.32 -12.94
CA GLY A 114 16.78 11.78 -11.55
C GLY A 114 15.46 12.37 -11.05
N VAL A 115 14.37 12.26 -11.82
CA VAL A 115 13.04 12.73 -11.43
C VAL A 115 12.20 11.63 -10.81
N GLY A 116 11.24 11.98 -9.96
CA GLY A 116 10.28 11.04 -9.38
C GLY A 116 9.45 10.33 -10.46
N LEU A 117 9.14 9.06 -10.24
CA LEU A 117 8.18 8.34 -11.09
C LEU A 117 6.76 8.74 -10.69
N ILE A 118 6.01 9.29 -11.65
CA ILE A 118 4.66 9.80 -11.38
C ILE A 118 3.60 8.75 -11.71
N ASP A 119 2.58 8.69 -10.86
CA ASP A 119 1.33 7.93 -10.99
C ASP A 119 0.11 8.84 -11.21
N PHE A 120 0.30 10.16 -11.12
CA PHE A 120 -0.76 11.16 -11.26
C PHE A 120 -0.35 12.29 -12.19
N CYS A 121 -1.33 12.88 -12.87
CA CYS A 121 -1.13 14.09 -13.63
C CYS A 121 -0.88 15.29 -12.70
N HIS A 122 0.26 15.96 -12.88
CA HIS A 122 0.61 17.19 -12.15
C HIS A 122 -0.40 18.36 -12.32
N LEU A 123 -1.19 18.37 -13.40
CA LEU A 123 -2.14 19.45 -13.68
C LEU A 123 -3.55 19.16 -13.16
N CYS A 124 -4.13 18.02 -13.56
CA CYS A 124 -5.52 17.69 -13.22
C CYS A 124 -5.67 16.72 -12.04
N SER A 125 -4.56 16.23 -11.46
CA SER A 125 -4.55 15.22 -10.40
C SER A 125 -5.32 13.92 -10.74
N HIS A 126 -5.52 13.63 -12.02
CA HIS A 126 -6.08 12.36 -12.46
C HIS A 126 -5.03 11.26 -12.34
N LYS A 127 -5.43 10.09 -11.80
CA LYS A 127 -4.60 8.89 -11.72
C LYS A 127 -4.26 8.43 -13.13
N LEU A 128 -3.00 8.11 -13.39
CA LEU A 128 -2.59 7.63 -14.69
C LEU A 128 -3.16 6.22 -14.92
N GLU A 129 -3.57 5.93 -16.15
CA GLU A 129 -4.16 4.67 -16.56
C GLU A 129 -3.34 3.99 -17.67
N TRP A 130 -3.48 2.67 -17.82
CA TRP A 130 -2.82 1.93 -18.91
C TRP A 130 -3.48 2.23 -20.25
N SER A 131 -3.07 3.34 -20.87
CA SER A 131 -3.60 3.84 -22.14
C SER A 131 -2.49 4.11 -23.14
N ILE A 132 -2.80 3.99 -24.43
CA ILE A 132 -1.87 4.32 -25.53
C ILE A 132 -1.39 5.78 -25.47
N THR A 133 -2.18 6.69 -24.89
CA THR A 133 -1.83 8.10 -24.70
C THR A 133 -0.65 8.26 -23.74
N LEU A 134 -0.53 7.36 -22.75
CA LEU A 134 0.59 7.36 -21.81
C LEU A 134 1.93 7.13 -22.51
N LEU A 135 1.96 6.31 -23.57
CA LEU A 135 3.16 6.07 -24.38
C LEU A 135 3.70 7.34 -25.06
N LYS A 136 2.89 8.41 -25.13
CA LYS A 136 3.30 9.72 -25.67
C LYS A 136 3.70 10.71 -24.56
N GLY A 137 3.67 10.29 -23.30
CA GLY A 137 3.91 11.17 -22.15
C GLY A 137 2.84 12.24 -21.95
N ILE A 138 1.60 11.92 -22.31
CA ILE A 138 0.43 12.79 -22.19
C ILE A 138 -0.48 12.24 -21.09
N CYS A 139 -1.17 13.13 -20.38
CA CYS A 139 -2.17 12.76 -19.38
C CYS A 139 -3.22 11.82 -19.98
N THR A 140 -3.60 10.79 -19.22
CA THR A 140 -4.58 9.78 -19.63
C THR A 140 -6.03 10.24 -19.50
N ASN A 141 -6.26 11.37 -18.82
CA ASN A 141 -7.55 12.05 -18.86
C ASN A 141 -7.71 12.80 -20.19
N GLU A 142 -8.65 12.37 -21.00
CA GLU A 142 -8.94 12.94 -22.34
C GLU A 142 -9.24 14.44 -22.28
N MET A 143 -9.87 14.93 -21.21
CA MET A 143 -10.19 16.35 -21.04
C MET A 143 -8.99 17.21 -20.65
N CYS A 144 -7.89 16.59 -20.20
CA CYS A 144 -6.69 17.31 -19.76
C CYS A 144 -5.66 17.43 -20.88
N GLY A 145 -5.26 16.31 -21.49
CA GLY A 145 -4.35 16.28 -22.64
C GLY A 145 -2.97 16.93 -22.43
N CYS A 146 -2.58 17.29 -21.20
CA CYS A 146 -1.31 17.97 -20.97
C CYS A 146 -0.13 17.01 -21.08
N PHE A 147 1.04 17.53 -21.48
CA PHE A 147 2.29 16.80 -21.33
C PHE A 147 2.63 16.60 -19.86
N LEU A 148 2.88 15.35 -19.48
CA LEU A 148 3.25 15.00 -18.12
C LEU A 148 4.59 15.62 -17.72
N LYS A 149 4.67 16.05 -16.47
CA LYS A 149 5.88 16.61 -15.85
C LYS A 149 6.11 15.94 -14.51
N SER A 150 7.37 15.85 -14.13
CA SER A 150 7.81 15.34 -12.84
C SER A 150 8.94 16.22 -12.34
N GLU A 151 9.02 16.35 -11.02
CA GLU A 151 10.05 17.10 -10.33
C GLU A 151 11.12 16.14 -9.76
N PRO A 152 12.34 16.64 -9.47
CA PRO A 152 13.32 15.91 -8.69
C PRO A 152 12.76 15.50 -7.32
N LEU A 153 13.18 14.35 -6.81
CA LEU A 153 12.81 13.93 -5.46
C LEU A 153 13.65 14.66 -4.41
N ASN A 154 13.11 14.75 -3.19
CA ASN A 154 13.90 15.12 -2.03
C ASN A 154 14.98 14.04 -1.81
N ASN A 155 16.24 14.45 -1.65
CA ASN A 155 17.39 13.57 -1.45
C ASN A 155 17.17 12.52 -0.34
N VAL A 156 16.44 12.87 0.71
CA VAL A 156 16.16 11.95 1.82
C VAL A 156 15.22 10.82 1.40
N ILE A 157 14.16 11.15 0.66
CA ILE A 157 13.18 10.18 0.15
C ILE A 157 13.82 9.29 -0.92
N GLU A 158 14.73 9.85 -1.72
CA GLU A 158 15.48 9.12 -2.73
C GLU A 158 16.35 8.00 -2.15
N CYS A 159 16.84 8.15 -0.92
CA CYS A 159 17.74 7.20 -0.27
C CYS A 159 17.02 6.05 0.45
N LEU A 160 15.69 6.05 0.50
CA LEU A 160 14.94 5.02 1.21
C LEU A 160 15.03 3.66 0.50
N PHE A 161 15.30 2.62 1.28
CA PHE A 161 15.20 1.22 0.85
C PHE A 161 13.75 0.73 0.89
N ILE A 162 13.48 -0.42 0.26
CA ILE A 162 12.13 -0.98 0.17
C ILE A 162 11.44 -1.17 1.52
N ASP A 163 12.18 -1.62 2.55
CA ASP A 163 11.65 -1.81 3.91
C ASP A 163 11.19 -0.44 4.47
N GLU A 164 12.01 0.60 4.31
CA GLU A 164 11.69 1.94 4.79
C GLU A 164 10.53 2.59 4.00
N ILE A 165 10.46 2.34 2.69
CA ILE A 165 9.33 2.76 1.86
C ILE A 165 8.04 2.09 2.35
N CYS A 166 8.07 0.80 2.66
CA CYS A 166 6.91 0.07 3.16
C CYS A 166 6.47 0.59 4.54
N ASP A 167 7.41 0.90 5.43
CA ASP A 167 7.14 1.53 6.73
C ASP A 167 6.47 2.89 6.56
N CYS A 168 6.96 3.73 5.65
CA CYS A 168 6.37 5.03 5.35
C CYS A 168 4.92 4.87 4.82
N LEU A 169 4.68 3.94 3.90
CA LEU A 169 3.33 3.68 3.38
C LEU A 169 2.38 3.16 4.47
N LEU A 170 2.89 2.37 5.42
CA LEU A 170 2.11 1.93 6.57
C LEU A 170 1.75 3.11 7.48
N ALA A 171 2.70 4.02 7.75
CA ALA A 171 2.44 5.20 8.55
C ALA A 171 1.39 6.13 7.90
N ASP A 172 1.51 6.40 6.59
CA ASP A 172 0.52 7.21 5.85
C ASP A 172 -0.87 6.54 5.83
N PHE A 173 -0.94 5.22 5.69
CA PHE A 173 -2.18 4.45 5.81
C PHE A 173 -2.81 4.60 7.19
N VAL A 174 -2.04 4.40 8.27
CA VAL A 174 -2.53 4.54 9.65
C VAL A 174 -3.01 5.97 9.91
N TYR A 175 -2.30 6.97 9.41
CA TYR A 175 -2.71 8.37 9.57
C TYR A 175 -3.99 8.70 8.82
N SER A 176 -4.17 8.14 7.62
CA SER A 176 -5.38 8.30 6.81
C SER A 176 -6.59 7.52 7.35
N GLN A 177 -6.35 6.46 8.14
CA GLN A 177 -7.36 5.60 8.74
C GLN A 177 -7.07 5.38 10.24
N PRO A 178 -7.09 6.44 11.07
CA PRO A 178 -6.52 6.43 12.42
C PRO A 178 -7.26 5.53 13.41
N TYR A 179 -8.49 5.16 13.11
CA TYR A 179 -9.32 4.30 13.96
C TYR A 179 -9.32 2.84 13.50
N ASN A 180 -8.54 2.52 12.46
CA ASN A 180 -8.40 1.15 12.02
C ASN A 180 -7.46 0.38 12.97
N THR A 181 -7.99 -0.69 13.53
CA THR A 181 -7.34 -1.50 14.58
C THR A 181 -6.82 -2.83 14.05
N TYR A 182 -6.84 -3.04 12.73
CA TYR A 182 -6.21 -4.19 12.07
C TYR A 182 -5.73 -3.82 10.67
N TRP A 183 -4.70 -4.50 10.17
CA TRP A 183 -4.15 -4.22 8.85
C TRP A 183 -4.90 -4.99 7.76
N PRO A 184 -5.18 -4.37 6.60
CA PRO A 184 -5.63 -5.12 5.43
C PRO A 184 -4.51 -6.05 4.94
N ASN A 185 -4.88 -7.08 4.20
CA ASN A 185 -3.95 -7.97 3.52
C ASN A 185 -4.20 -7.86 2.02
N LEU A 186 -3.73 -6.75 1.46
CA LEU A 186 -3.88 -6.39 0.06
C LEU A 186 -2.94 -7.23 -0.80
N SER A 187 -3.29 -7.41 -2.07
CA SER A 187 -2.38 -8.07 -3.02
C SER A 187 -1.25 -7.13 -3.44
N HIS A 188 -1.58 -5.86 -3.69
CA HIS A 188 -0.68 -4.83 -4.20
C HIS A 188 -0.78 -3.56 -3.35
N PRO A 189 0.17 -2.62 -3.48
CA PRO A 189 0.09 -1.32 -2.84
C PRO A 189 -1.07 -0.51 -3.46
N ASP A 190 -2.03 -0.13 -2.66
CA ASP A 190 -3.17 0.72 -3.05
C ASP A 190 -3.00 2.12 -2.46
N CYS A 191 -1.93 2.80 -2.86
CA CYS A 191 -1.66 4.17 -2.44
C CYS A 191 -2.15 5.14 -3.52
N GLU A 192 -3.03 6.07 -3.14
CA GLU A 192 -3.60 7.07 -4.07
C GLU A 192 -2.59 8.10 -4.57
N LYS A 193 -1.33 8.14 -4.10
CA LYS A 193 -0.16 8.83 -4.69
C LYS A 193 1.11 8.30 -4.03
N LEU A 194 1.84 7.38 -4.65
CA LEU A 194 2.94 6.67 -3.98
C LEU A 194 4.00 7.63 -3.40
N LEU A 195 4.52 8.55 -4.22
CA LEU A 195 5.57 9.48 -3.78
C LEU A 195 5.11 10.40 -2.64
N ALA A 196 3.87 10.87 -2.70
CA ALA A 196 3.30 11.71 -1.66
C ALA A 196 3.06 10.92 -0.37
N ALA A 197 2.53 9.70 -0.47
CA ALA A 197 2.32 8.80 0.67
C ALA A 197 3.65 8.42 1.34
N THR A 198 4.69 8.10 0.56
CA THR A 198 6.04 7.85 1.10
C THR A 198 6.60 9.08 1.81
N SER A 199 6.45 10.28 1.23
CA SER A 199 6.94 11.52 1.84
C SER A 199 6.19 11.85 3.14
N ASN A 200 4.86 11.76 3.14
CA ASN A 200 4.04 11.96 4.33
C ASN A 200 4.39 10.96 5.43
N GLY A 201 4.53 9.68 5.08
CA GLY A 201 4.92 8.62 5.99
C GLY A 201 6.28 8.87 6.63
N TYR A 202 7.27 9.29 5.84
CA TYR A 202 8.58 9.66 6.33
C TYR A 202 8.49 10.78 7.38
N ASP A 203 7.74 11.84 7.09
CA ASP A 203 7.55 12.98 8.02
C ASP A 203 6.86 12.54 9.32
N LEU A 204 5.88 11.64 9.23
CA LEU A 204 5.16 11.07 10.37
C LEU A 204 6.04 10.19 11.25
N LEU A 205 6.99 9.47 10.65
CA LEU A 205 7.90 8.57 11.36
C LEU A 205 9.14 9.26 11.95
N ASN A 206 9.58 10.38 11.36
CA ASN A 206 10.81 11.07 11.80
C ASN A 206 10.61 12.42 12.48
N GLY A 207 9.55 13.18 12.18
CA GLY A 207 9.50 14.60 12.54
C GLY A 207 8.27 15.04 13.30
N ASN A 208 7.14 14.33 13.20
CA ASN A 208 5.86 14.92 13.56
C ASN A 208 5.00 14.10 14.53
N PHE A 209 5.60 13.63 15.62
CA PHE A 209 4.86 12.86 16.61
C PHE A 209 3.70 13.62 17.27
N LYS A 210 3.80 14.95 17.34
CA LYS A 210 2.71 15.79 17.84
C LYS A 210 1.42 15.61 17.04
N ARG A 211 1.49 15.43 15.72
CA ARG A 211 0.30 15.16 14.88
C ARG A 211 -0.42 13.89 15.30
N TRP A 212 0.31 12.84 15.69
CA TRP A 212 -0.31 11.62 16.22
C TRP A 212 -1.06 11.92 17.51
N ILE A 213 -0.44 12.63 18.45
CA ILE A 213 -1.09 12.97 19.73
C ILE A 213 -2.33 13.82 19.51
N GLU A 214 -2.24 14.87 18.70
CA GLU A 214 -3.38 15.73 18.36
C GLU A 214 -4.53 14.92 17.73
N LEU A 215 -4.21 13.93 16.88
CA LEU A 215 -5.20 13.08 16.24
C LEU A 215 -5.92 12.16 17.24
N TYR A 216 -5.19 11.54 18.16
CA TYR A 216 -5.77 10.62 19.14
C TYR A 216 -6.37 11.33 20.36
N ASP A 217 -5.96 12.56 20.67
CA ASP A 217 -6.53 13.36 21.77
C ASP A 217 -7.74 14.20 21.35
N ALA A 218 -8.02 14.25 20.04
CA ALA A 218 -9.16 14.97 19.50
C ALA A 218 -10.48 14.49 20.13
N GLN A 219 -11.38 15.43 20.43
CA GLN A 219 -12.67 15.13 21.08
C GLN A 219 -13.57 14.22 20.23
N ASN A 220 -13.40 14.25 18.91
CA ASN A 220 -14.15 13.42 17.96
C ASN A 220 -13.55 12.01 17.77
N ASN A 221 -12.41 11.69 18.39
CA ASN A 221 -11.84 10.34 18.31
C ASN A 221 -12.69 9.37 19.15
N PRO A 222 -13.23 8.28 18.55
CA PRO A 222 -14.03 7.28 19.27
C PRO A 222 -13.26 6.56 20.39
N PHE A 223 -11.92 6.57 20.34
CA PHE A 223 -11.06 5.95 21.35
C PHE A 223 -10.58 6.92 22.43
N ASN A 224 -10.91 8.22 22.35
CA ASN A 224 -10.34 9.23 23.24
C ASN A 224 -10.67 8.98 24.72
N ALA A 225 -11.86 8.44 25.00
CA ALA A 225 -12.31 8.15 26.35
C ALA A 225 -11.88 6.76 26.86
N LEU A 226 -11.15 5.98 26.04
CA LEU A 226 -10.64 4.67 26.43
C LEU A 226 -9.35 4.81 27.25
N PRO A 227 -9.02 3.79 28.07
CA PRO A 227 -7.72 3.72 28.73
C PRO A 227 -6.57 3.83 27.71
N PHE A 228 -5.46 4.42 28.16
CA PHE A 228 -4.28 4.74 27.34
C PHE A 228 -3.89 3.65 26.32
N LYS A 229 -3.78 2.39 26.76
CA LYS A 229 -3.37 1.26 25.91
C LYS A 229 -4.34 0.96 24.75
N TYR A 230 -5.62 1.28 24.91
CA TYR A 230 -6.65 1.12 23.86
C TYR A 230 -6.77 2.39 23.01
N LYS A 231 -6.68 3.57 23.64
CA LYS A 231 -6.69 4.86 22.96
C LYS A 231 -5.63 4.96 21.87
N TYR A 232 -4.38 4.61 22.21
CA TYR A 232 -3.24 4.68 21.30
C TYR A 232 -2.86 3.32 20.70
N PHE A 233 -3.75 2.31 20.79
CA PHE A 233 -3.47 0.99 20.23
C PHE A 233 -3.06 1.02 18.74
N PRO A 234 -3.68 1.82 17.85
CA PRO A 234 -3.21 1.86 16.46
C PRO A 234 -1.74 2.32 16.33
N LEU A 235 -1.25 3.18 17.21
CA LEU A 235 0.17 3.58 17.25
C LEU A 235 1.07 2.45 17.74
N PHE A 236 0.65 1.71 18.78
CA PHE A 236 1.38 0.52 19.23
C PHE A 236 1.41 -0.56 18.15
N HIS A 237 0.31 -0.71 17.43
CA HIS A 237 0.22 -1.64 16.32
C HIS A 237 1.11 -1.22 15.16
N LEU A 238 1.17 0.09 14.84
CA LEU A 238 2.09 0.65 13.86
C LEU A 238 3.52 0.33 14.26
N ALA A 239 3.95 0.72 15.47
CA ALA A 239 5.30 0.48 15.97
C ALA A 239 5.71 -1.00 15.93
N HIS A 240 4.80 -1.91 16.28
CA HIS A 240 5.04 -3.36 16.23
C HIS A 240 5.20 -3.91 14.81
N SER A 241 4.72 -3.18 13.81
CA SER A 241 4.68 -3.62 12.41
C SER A 241 5.74 -2.98 11.52
N LEU A 242 6.57 -2.08 12.07
CA LEU A 242 7.66 -1.43 11.35
C LEU A 242 8.84 -2.40 11.22
N GLU A 243 9.47 -2.44 10.05
CA GLU A 243 10.66 -3.27 9.79
C GLU A 243 11.96 -2.56 10.20
N ASN A 244 11.94 -1.23 10.33
CA ASN A 244 13.09 -0.42 10.71
C ASN A 244 12.86 0.36 12.01
N GLU A 245 13.95 0.84 12.61
CA GLU A 245 13.90 1.74 13.76
C GLU A 245 13.69 3.18 13.29
N TRP A 246 12.63 3.81 13.81
CA TRP A 246 12.25 5.19 13.51
C TRP A 246 12.17 6.02 14.78
N PHE A 247 12.37 7.34 14.67
CA PHE A 247 12.25 8.25 15.81
C PHE A 247 10.85 8.17 16.47
N PHE A 248 9.81 7.92 15.69
CA PHE A 248 8.46 7.61 16.16
C PHE A 248 8.42 6.54 17.27
N SER A 249 9.18 5.44 17.11
CA SER A 249 9.20 4.34 18.08
C SER A 249 9.78 4.75 19.42
N GLU A 250 10.79 5.64 19.42
CA GLU A 250 11.35 6.22 20.64
C GLU A 250 10.35 7.18 21.32
N GLN A 251 9.71 8.04 20.53
CA GLN A 251 8.73 9.00 21.06
C GLN A 251 7.51 8.31 21.66
N LEU A 252 7.05 7.21 21.05
CA LEU A 252 5.95 6.40 21.59
C LEU A 252 6.31 5.74 22.94
N LYS A 253 7.56 5.27 23.10
CA LYS A 253 8.06 4.74 24.39
C LYS A 253 8.12 5.84 25.47
N ASN A 254 8.51 7.06 25.10
CA ASN A 254 8.54 8.19 26.04
C ASN A 254 7.13 8.63 26.47
N LEU A 255 6.14 8.52 25.57
CA LEU A 255 4.75 8.78 25.92
C LEU A 255 4.25 7.80 26.98
N THR A 256 4.49 6.50 26.80
CA THR A 256 3.96 5.46 27.70
C THR A 256 4.46 5.61 29.14
N THR A 257 5.74 5.98 29.31
CA THR A 257 6.36 6.20 30.63
C THR A 257 5.81 7.43 31.36
N SER A 258 5.23 8.39 30.65
CA SER A 258 4.75 9.66 31.21
C SER A 258 3.28 9.63 31.68
N THR A 259 2.48 8.65 31.25
CA THR A 259 1.01 8.70 31.33
C THR A 259 0.36 7.66 32.28
N GLU A 260 1.03 7.22 33.34
CA GLU A 260 0.51 6.21 34.30
C GLU A 260 -0.62 6.70 35.25
N SER A 261 -1.53 7.58 34.81
CA SER A 261 -2.69 7.98 35.60
C SER A 261 -4.00 7.46 34.96
N PRO A 262 -4.74 6.54 35.61
CA PRO A 262 -5.99 6.03 35.05
C PRO A 262 -7.10 7.10 35.06
N SER A 263 -7.63 7.41 33.88
CA SER A 263 -8.84 8.22 33.74
C SER A 263 -10.06 7.45 34.27
N LYS A 264 -10.71 7.98 35.31
CA LYS A 264 -11.92 7.42 35.96
C LYS A 264 -13.21 7.71 35.17
N GLN A 265 -13.26 7.35 33.88
CA GLN A 265 -14.51 7.45 33.12
C GLN A 265 -14.97 6.07 32.68
N SER A 266 -16.14 5.64 33.18
CA SER A 266 -16.79 4.42 32.73
C SER A 266 -17.42 4.67 31.36
N VAL A 267 -16.72 4.28 30.30
CA VAL A 267 -17.26 4.32 28.94
C VAL A 267 -17.63 2.91 28.52
N ASN A 268 -18.88 2.73 28.08
CA ASN A 268 -19.33 1.47 27.50
C ASN A 268 -18.96 1.42 26.02
N VAL A 269 -18.02 0.54 25.66
CA VAL A 269 -17.58 0.35 24.29
C VAL A 269 -18.47 -0.67 23.59
N GLY A 270 -19.10 -0.28 22.49
CA GLY A 270 -19.96 -1.19 21.70
C GLY A 270 -19.18 -2.13 20.78
N SER A 271 -18.05 -1.68 20.24
CA SER A 271 -17.21 -2.45 19.32
C SER A 271 -15.76 -2.00 19.36
N TYR A 272 -14.84 -2.95 19.38
CA TYR A 272 -13.40 -2.73 19.29
C TYR A 272 -12.76 -3.97 18.70
N VAL A 273 -12.50 -3.98 17.39
CA VAL A 273 -12.12 -5.20 16.65
C VAL A 273 -10.63 -5.24 16.37
N VAL A 274 -9.92 -6.24 16.88
CA VAL A 274 -8.48 -6.43 16.60
C VAL A 274 -8.24 -7.81 16.00
N THR A 275 -7.06 -8.05 15.46
CA THR A 275 -6.60 -9.41 15.16
C THR A 275 -6.26 -10.14 16.46
N ALA A 276 -6.45 -11.46 16.48
CA ALA A 276 -6.08 -12.30 17.61
C ALA A 276 -4.59 -12.17 17.96
N ASP A 277 -3.73 -12.07 16.95
CA ASP A 277 -2.30 -11.83 17.14
C ASP A 277 -2.04 -10.54 17.93
N SER A 278 -2.49 -9.40 17.43
CA SER A 278 -2.30 -8.09 18.07
C SER A 278 -2.97 -8.00 19.44
N ALA A 279 -4.08 -8.71 19.67
CA ALA A 279 -4.68 -8.84 20.99
C ALA A 279 -3.73 -9.51 22.00
N MET A 280 -3.02 -10.55 21.58
CA MET A 280 -2.10 -11.30 22.43
C MET A 280 -0.74 -10.59 22.56
N THR A 281 -0.16 -10.14 21.45
CA THR A 281 1.22 -9.63 21.39
C THR A 281 1.34 -8.18 21.83
N ILE A 282 0.34 -7.34 21.55
CA ILE A 282 0.39 -5.90 21.84
C ILE A 282 -0.45 -5.57 23.08
N LEU A 283 -1.67 -6.10 23.18
CA LEU A 283 -2.57 -5.81 24.31
C LEU A 283 -2.38 -6.75 25.52
N GLY A 284 -1.59 -7.81 25.35
CA GLY A 284 -1.27 -8.77 26.42
C GLY A 284 -2.46 -9.63 26.87
N LEU A 285 -3.48 -9.80 26.01
CA LEU A 285 -4.64 -10.62 26.33
C LEU A 285 -4.27 -12.10 26.25
N SER A 286 -4.67 -12.88 27.24
CA SER A 286 -4.52 -14.33 27.22
C SER A 286 -5.49 -14.98 26.24
N LYS A 287 -5.13 -16.18 25.77
CA LYS A 287 -5.99 -17.01 24.92
C LYS A 287 -7.34 -17.30 25.61
N ASP A 288 -7.34 -17.53 26.91
CA ASP A 288 -8.54 -17.83 27.69
C ASP A 288 -9.46 -16.62 27.80
N GLU A 289 -8.92 -15.41 28.00
CA GLU A 289 -9.72 -14.18 27.96
C GLU A 289 -10.39 -14.00 26.60
N ILE A 290 -9.67 -14.20 25.50
CA ILE A 290 -10.24 -14.12 24.16
C ILE A 290 -11.35 -15.15 23.95
N MET A 291 -11.14 -16.41 24.35
CA MET A 291 -12.15 -17.46 24.18
C MET A 291 -13.41 -17.26 25.03
N ASN A 292 -13.25 -16.69 26.23
CA ASN A 292 -14.36 -16.48 27.16
C ASN A 292 -15.22 -15.29 26.76
N PHE A 293 -14.63 -14.23 26.20
CA PHE A 293 -15.31 -12.97 25.94
C PHE A 293 -15.62 -12.69 24.47
N SER A 294 -14.98 -13.37 23.53
CA SER A 294 -15.22 -13.19 22.08
C SER A 294 -15.95 -14.39 21.48
N PRO A 295 -17.22 -14.25 21.07
CA PRO A 295 -18.01 -15.32 20.44
C PRO A 295 -17.32 -15.95 19.23
N GLU A 296 -16.54 -15.17 18.48
CA GLU A 296 -15.86 -15.59 17.26
C GLU A 296 -14.77 -16.64 17.55
N ALA A 297 -14.12 -16.55 18.71
CA ALA A 297 -13.08 -17.50 19.14
C ALA A 297 -13.64 -18.68 19.95
N LYS A 298 -14.90 -18.59 20.40
CA LYS A 298 -15.54 -19.57 21.26
C LYS A 298 -15.53 -20.96 20.60
N ASN A 299 -15.05 -21.96 21.32
CA ASN A 299 -14.94 -23.37 20.89
C ASN A 299 -13.89 -23.66 19.78
N LYS A 300 -13.06 -22.70 19.38
CA LYS A 300 -11.97 -23.00 18.43
C LYS A 300 -10.80 -23.70 19.13
N LYS A 301 -10.33 -24.82 18.58
CA LYS A 301 -9.11 -25.51 19.08
C LYS A 301 -7.85 -24.62 18.93
N VAL A 302 -7.76 -23.93 17.79
CA VAL A 302 -6.69 -22.99 17.45
C VAL A 302 -7.32 -21.70 16.97
N ILE A 303 -6.87 -20.55 17.48
CA ILE A 303 -7.30 -19.22 17.03
C ILE A 303 -6.32 -18.77 15.94
N PRO A 304 -6.77 -18.57 14.68
CA PRO A 304 -5.90 -18.06 13.62
C PRO A 304 -5.38 -16.66 13.97
N SER A 305 -4.10 -16.37 13.75
CA SER A 305 -3.46 -15.09 14.11
C SER A 305 -4.20 -13.86 13.52
N ARG A 306 -4.64 -13.96 12.26
CA ARG A 306 -5.37 -12.88 11.56
C ARG A 306 -6.88 -12.86 11.82
N MET A 307 -7.38 -13.73 12.69
CA MET A 307 -8.80 -13.75 13.02
C MET A 307 -9.18 -12.45 13.70
N ARG A 308 -10.19 -11.76 13.16
CA ARG A 308 -10.75 -10.55 13.75
C ARG A 308 -11.66 -10.94 14.92
N ILE A 309 -11.45 -10.31 16.06
CA ILE A 309 -12.18 -10.56 17.30
C ILE A 309 -12.62 -9.21 17.91
N ASN A 310 -13.88 -9.13 18.33
CA ASN A 310 -14.34 -7.97 19.10
C ASN A 310 -13.92 -8.14 20.58
N ILE A 311 -13.07 -7.23 21.06
CA ILE A 311 -12.58 -7.22 22.45
C ILE A 311 -13.27 -6.19 23.34
N ALA A 312 -14.27 -5.45 22.82
CA ALA A 312 -15.04 -4.51 23.62
C ALA A 312 -15.61 -5.11 24.94
N PRO A 313 -16.11 -6.36 24.98
CA PRO A 313 -16.53 -6.98 26.24
C PRO A 313 -15.41 -7.10 27.28
N ILE A 314 -14.16 -7.33 26.85
CA ILE A 314 -12.98 -7.42 27.72
C ILE A 314 -12.62 -6.04 28.26
N ILE A 315 -12.66 -5.01 27.40
CA ILE A 315 -12.42 -3.61 27.79
C ILE A 315 -13.42 -3.19 28.87
N ASN A 316 -14.72 -3.43 28.63
CA ASN A 316 -15.77 -3.08 29.59
C ASN A 316 -15.60 -3.85 30.92
N ALA A 317 -15.28 -5.15 30.88
CA ALA A 317 -15.06 -5.95 32.08
C ALA A 317 -13.86 -5.51 32.91
N THR A 318 -12.79 -5.02 32.27
CA THR A 318 -11.59 -4.50 32.96
C THR A 318 -11.79 -3.10 33.53
N MET A 319 -12.63 -2.27 32.91
CA MET A 319 -13.00 -0.95 33.43
C MET A 319 -13.95 -0.99 34.64
N VAL A 320 -14.74 -2.07 34.80
CA VAL A 320 -15.63 -2.25 35.96
C VAL A 320 -14.90 -2.76 37.22
N LYS A 321 -13.73 -3.40 37.04
CA LYS A 321 -12.96 -4.03 38.13
C LYS A 321 -11.91 -3.11 38.77
N LYS A 322 -11.76 -1.86 38.31
CA LYS A 322 -10.81 -0.85 38.83
C LYS A 322 -11.58 0.35 39.37
#